data_AF-A0A850SC19-F1
#
_entry.id   AF-A0A850SC19-F1
#
_cell.length_a   1.000
_cell.length_b   1.000
_cell.length_c   1.000
_cell.angle_alpha   90.00
_cell.angle_beta   90.00
_cell.angle_gamma   90.00
#
_symmetry.space_group_name_H-M   'P 1'
#
loop_
_entity.id
_entity.type
_entity.pdbx_description
1 polymer ?
#
loop_
_entity_poly.entity_id
_entity_poly.type
_entity_poly.pdbx_seq_one_letter_code
_entity_poly.pdbx_strand_id
1 'polypeptide(L)' 'MYQRDSPKLIGSGAPKNGQERTVTDRDGVKHLEHFVNGSWRHSAKCRLWTNKECRQ' A
#
# COMPACT_ATOMS: atom_id res chain seq x y z
N MET A 1 17.15 -34.21 -2.71
CA MET A 1 15.98 -33.51 -3.25
C MET A 1 15.76 -32.28 -2.37
N TYR A 2 16.41 -31.16 -2.66
CA TYR A 2 16.33 -29.98 -1.80
C TYR A 2 15.02 -29.24 -2.08
N GLN A 3 14.04 -29.40 -1.19
CA GLN A 3 12.86 -28.55 -1.16
C GLN A 3 13.33 -27.15 -0.79
N ARG A 4 13.36 -26.25 -1.79
CA ARG A 4 13.70 -24.84 -1.60
C ARG A 4 12.55 -24.21 -0.82
N ASP A 5 12.85 -23.74 0.38
CA ASP A 5 11.98 -22.87 1.15
C ASP A 5 11.69 -21.63 0.29
N SER A 6 10.51 -21.62 -0.34
CA SER A 6 10.02 -20.48 -1.07
C SER A 6 9.82 -19.36 -0.07
N PRO A 7 10.45 -18.17 -0.25
CA PRO A 7 10.18 -17.05 0.63
C PRO A 7 8.68 -16.80 0.60
N LYS A 8 8.06 -16.88 1.78
CA LYS A 8 6.64 -16.71 2.03
C LYS A 8 6.20 -15.36 1.48
N LEU A 9 5.79 -15.32 0.21
CA LEU A 9 5.17 -14.18 -0.42
C LEU A 9 3.94 -13.83 0.41
N ILE A 10 4.07 -12.75 1.15
CA ILE A 10 3.09 -12.22 2.07
C ILE A 10 1.85 -11.85 1.23
N GLY A 11 0.90 -12.78 1.12
CA GLY A 11 -0.42 -12.59 0.51
C GLY A 11 -0.43 -12.32 -0.99
N SER A 12 -0.19 -13.34 -1.82
CA SER A 12 -0.66 -13.35 -3.23
C SER A 12 -2.18 -13.54 -3.32
N GLY A 13 -2.94 -12.67 -2.66
CA GLY A 13 -4.39 -12.58 -2.78
C GLY A 13 -4.76 -11.21 -3.36
N ALA A 14 -5.85 -11.14 -4.12
CA ALA A 14 -6.39 -9.85 -4.53
C ALA A 14 -6.58 -8.96 -3.28
N PRO A 15 -6.15 -7.69 -3.32
CA PRO A 15 -6.31 -6.79 -2.19
C PRO A 15 -7.79 -6.70 -1.81
N LYS A 16 -8.05 -6.68 -0.50
CA LYS A 16 -9.42 -6.62 0.03
C LYS A 16 -9.83 -5.17 0.22
N ASN A 17 -11.13 -4.89 0.05
CA ASN A 17 -11.64 -3.55 0.36
C ASN A 17 -11.29 -3.18 1.82
N GLY A 18 -10.81 -1.96 2.01
CA GLY A 18 -10.32 -1.44 3.29
C GLY A 18 -8.86 -1.76 3.60
N GLN A 19 -8.16 -2.56 2.77
CA GLN A 19 -6.73 -2.79 2.95
C GLN A 19 -5.96 -1.49 2.66
N GLU A 20 -5.04 -1.13 3.55
CA GLU A 20 -4.20 0.06 3.41
C GLU A 20 -2.78 -0.32 2.95
N ARG A 21 -2.16 0.55 2.17
CA ARG A 21 -0.74 0.47 1.80
C ARG A 21 -0.12 1.86 1.80
N THR A 22 1.18 1.90 2.09
CA THR A 22 1.97 3.11 1.90
C THR A 22 2.75 2.96 0.60
N VAL A 23 2.59 3.92 -0.31
CA VAL A 23 3.38 4.03 -1.54
C VAL A 23 4.22 5.29 -1.49
N THR A 24 5.37 5.28 -2.15
CA THR A 24 6.20 6.47 -2.30
C THR A 24 6.12 6.90 -3.75
N ASP A 25 5.79 8.16 -4.00
CA ASP A 25 5.77 8.73 -5.35
C ASP A 25 7.18 9.05 -5.86
N ARG A 26 7.33 9.49 -7.11
CA ARG A 26 8.61 9.84 -7.75
C ARG A 26 9.32 11.00 -7.06
N ASP A 27 8.56 11.92 -6.48
CA ASP A 27 9.08 13.03 -5.67
C ASP A 27 9.57 12.59 -4.27
N GLY A 28 9.52 11.28 -3.95
CA GLY A 28 9.89 10.77 -2.63
C GLY A 28 8.83 10.98 -1.55
N VAL A 29 7.67 11.54 -1.92
CA VAL A 29 6.54 11.78 -1.01
C VAL A 29 5.85 10.47 -0.70
N LYS A 30 5.65 10.17 0.59
CA LYS A 30 4.85 9.02 1.02
C LYS A 30 3.37 9.34 0.85
N HIS A 31 2.59 8.33 0.44
CA HIS A 31 1.15 8.38 0.30
C HIS A 31 0.52 7.16 0.96
N LEU A 32 -0.55 7.37 1.73
CA LEU A 32 -1.40 6.31 2.23
C LEU A 32 -2.55 6.08 1.25
N GLU A 33 -2.64 4.87 0.72
CA GLU A 33 -3.73 4.43 -0.14
C GLU A 33 -4.53 3.34 0.55
N HIS A 34 -5.83 3.31 0.30
CA HIS A 34 -6.71 2.22 0.69
C HIS A 34 -7.34 1.60 -0.55
N PHE A 35 -7.48 0.29 -0.54
CA PHE A 35 -8.13 -0.42 -1.63
C PHE A 35 -9.65 -0.33 -1.46
N VAL A 36 -10.35 0.15 -2.48
CA VAL A 36 -11.81 0.23 -2.50
C VAL A 36 -12.31 0.03 -3.93
N ASN A 37 -13.34 -0.81 -4.07
CA ASN A 37 -14.02 -1.06 -5.35
C ASN A 37 -13.06 -1.46 -6.49
N GLY A 38 -12.07 -2.32 -6.21
CA GLY A 38 -11.17 -2.82 -7.25
C GLY A 38 -9.98 -1.90 -7.57
N SER A 39 -9.80 -0.79 -6.85
CA SER A 39 -8.71 0.16 -7.11
C SER A 39 -8.11 0.71 -5.82
N TRP A 40 -6.84 1.09 -5.89
CA TRP A 40 -6.19 1.85 -4.83
C TRP A 40 -6.61 3.31 -4.93
N ARG A 41 -7.05 3.88 -3.80
CA ARG A 41 -7.49 5.25 -3.68
C ARG A 41 -6.74 5.94 -2.56
N HIS A 42 -6.48 7.22 -2.74
CA HIS A 42 -5.85 8.04 -1.71
C HIS A 42 -6.71 8.05 -0.43
N SER A 43 -6.11 7.73 0.71
CA SER A 43 -6.80 7.78 2.01
C SER A 43 -6.89 9.22 2.49
N ALA A 44 -8.03 9.60 3.06
CA ALA A 44 -8.20 10.90 3.71
C ALA A 44 -7.22 11.10 4.89
N LYS A 45 -6.72 10.00 5.47
CA LYS A 45 -5.74 10.01 6.56
C LYS A 45 -4.30 10.12 6.07
N CYS A 46 -4.07 10.15 4.75
CA CYS A 46 -2.73 10.22 4.18
C CYS A 46 -1.92 11.38 4.76
N ARG A 47 -2.50 12.58 4.80
CA ARG A 47 -1.83 13.77 5.35
C ARG A 47 -1.42 13.61 6.82
N LEU A 48 -2.15 12.83 7.61
CA LEU A 48 -1.79 12.52 9.00
C LEU A 48 -0.64 11.51 9.07
N TRP A 49 -0.66 10.52 8.19
CA TRP A 49 0.34 9.44 8.15
C TRP A 49 1.68 9.86 7.55
N THR A 50 1.66 10.73 6.55
CA THR A 50 2.83 11.13 5.77
C THR A 50 3.37 12.47 6.25
N ASN A 51 3.12 12.82 7.52
CA ASN A 51 3.55 14.07 8.14
C ASN A 51 3.27 15.34 7.31
N LYS A 52 2.09 15.42 6.68
CA LYS A 52 1.65 16.50 5.79
C LYS A 52 2.48 16.69 4.50
N GLU A 53 3.35 15.75 4.15
CA GLU A 53 4.13 15.79 2.90
C GLU A 53 3.23 15.59 1.67
N CYS A 54 2.15 14.83 1.81
CA CYS A 54 1.17 14.65 0.75
C CYS A 54 0.42 15.95 0.44
N ARG A 55 0.39 16.33 -0.84
CA ARG A 55 -0.23 17.56 -1.38
C ARG A 55 -1.53 17.32 -2.17
N GLN A 56 -2.01 16.07 -2.22
CA GLN A 56 -3.31 15.72 -2.82
C GLN A 56 -4.47 16.08 -1.90
#